data_AF-A0A067BU62-F1
#
_entry.id   AF-A0A067BU62-F1
#
_cell.length_a   1.000
_cell.length_b   1.000
_cell.length_c   1.000
_cell.angle_alpha   90.00
_cell.angle_beta   90.00
_cell.angle_gamma   90.00
#
_symmetry.space_group_name_H-M   'P 1'
#
loop_
_entity.id
_entity.type
_entity.pdbx_description
1 polymer ?
#
loop_
_entity_poly.entity_id
_entity_poly.type
_entity_poly.pdbx_seq_one_letter_code
_entity_poly.pdbx_strand_id
1 'polypeptide(L)'
;LATAKMMDLVAMSGDLELLIWLHEAGAACTSAAMDGAAMNGHDDVVIFLHSMRTEGCTIVAATAAAVHGHASIVRFLLERRTEGIQPSLRFKVPHGEHTTLSVCSSTHLEAVDLVAATVELTDAAFKTIAKTAGLMALQHVYTCGYLKKMTKPLLELAVATQDHAMLRYVLGCIDHENPRAPSDGEWLPPDAPRETVSIESLRDGVSPFDRWEHCNVMELAALNGDMTSLKLLHESRLRVGSSRAIVYAAYRGHMDVLEWLHKHRSDGCDEDAMALAAARGHYDVVRWLHEVYGLWRTHAALATAAYTGHLAMVMYLLDVPTGGVDTWTDPADENSGLGAILPARDGYLGGSWSDYVRGSAVYWAASQGHLEILQLLVARGHEMPPTAMNEAVENGHLHIMRHLHESFDQRCNRRSIVDAVLKHQIDVVAYVLSHHCWQRGSPMLDDEESDITLHMLLVATARSGRLDILELVCGAFPIHLPTQLPRRVSERMMIRAASYGHLGMLQHLHNVCGFKWTSVVQEAAIRRGRKKVLRYLSTLGPADTSVYDVDDRDLWREMNDFIVSMTVVDGHWRARSMYN
;
A
#
# COMPACT_ATOMS: atom_id res chain seq x y z
N LEU A 1 8.05 -16.98 37.61
CA LEU A 1 8.83 -15.99 36.82
C LEU A 1 7.85 -14.93 36.30
N ALA A 2 7.45 -14.00 37.16
CA ALA A 2 6.72 -12.81 36.72
C ALA A 2 7.72 -11.93 35.96
N THR A 3 7.43 -11.62 34.69
CA THR A 3 8.25 -10.70 33.89
C THR A 3 7.84 -9.27 34.17
N ALA A 4 8.73 -8.30 33.95
CA ALA A 4 8.38 -6.88 34.12
C ALA A 4 7.18 -6.47 33.24
N LYS A 5 7.13 -6.99 32.01
CA LYS A 5 6.00 -6.81 31.08
C LYS A 5 4.66 -7.30 31.66
N MET A 6 4.66 -8.38 32.46
CA MET A 6 3.43 -8.86 33.12
C MET A 6 2.92 -7.83 34.12
N MET A 7 3.81 -7.30 34.96
CA MET A 7 3.43 -6.29 35.96
C MET A 7 2.97 -4.99 35.30
N ASP A 8 3.63 -4.56 34.22
CA ASP A 8 3.24 -3.38 33.44
C ASP A 8 1.83 -3.53 32.83
N LEU A 9 1.52 -4.70 32.26
CA LEU A 9 0.19 -4.98 31.67
C LEU A 9 -0.91 -5.06 32.74
N VAL A 10 -0.61 -5.62 33.92
CA VAL A 10 -1.57 -5.66 35.04
C VAL A 10 -1.88 -4.23 35.51
N ALA A 11 -0.86 -3.39 35.68
CA ALA A 11 -1.05 -1.98 36.01
C ALA A 11 -1.89 -1.24 34.95
N MET A 12 -1.64 -1.49 33.66
CA MET A 12 -2.43 -0.92 32.56
C MET A 12 -3.90 -1.36 32.58
N SER A 13 -4.20 -2.57 33.06
CA SER A 13 -5.58 -3.07 33.15
C SER A 13 -6.37 -2.56 34.35
N GLY A 14 -5.70 -1.95 35.34
CA GLY A 14 -6.34 -1.44 36.55
C GLY A 14 -6.64 -2.49 37.62
N ASP A 15 -6.09 -3.70 37.51
CA ASP A 15 -6.26 -4.74 38.53
C ASP A 15 -5.30 -4.52 39.71
N LEU A 16 -5.72 -3.65 40.64
CA LEU A 16 -4.93 -3.30 41.82
C LEU A 16 -4.64 -4.50 42.73
N GLU A 17 -5.60 -5.42 42.89
CA GLU A 17 -5.41 -6.59 43.75
C GLU A 17 -4.30 -7.50 43.21
N LEU A 18 -4.35 -7.81 41.91
CA LEU A 18 -3.29 -8.59 41.27
C LEU A 18 -1.96 -7.85 41.25
N LEU A 19 -1.99 -6.52 41.10
CA LEU A 19 -0.78 -5.69 41.13
C LEU A 19 -0.11 -5.73 42.51
N ILE A 20 -0.88 -5.64 43.59
CA ILE A 20 -0.37 -5.77 44.97
C ILE A 20 0.22 -7.16 45.18
N TRP A 21 -0.47 -8.20 44.72
CA TRP A 21 0.03 -9.57 44.82
C TRP A 21 1.37 -9.76 44.09
N LEU A 22 1.49 -9.23 42.88
CA LEU A 22 2.74 -9.26 42.10
C LEU A 22 3.86 -8.45 42.78
N HIS A 23 3.51 -7.31 43.37
CA HIS A 23 4.42 -6.48 44.16
C HIS A 23 4.98 -7.25 45.36
N GLU A 24 4.12 -7.91 46.14
CA GLU A 24 4.50 -8.71 47.32
C GLU A 24 5.35 -9.92 46.93
N ALA A 25 5.08 -10.51 45.76
CA ALA A 25 5.88 -11.58 45.18
C ALA A 25 7.26 -11.12 44.65
N GLY A 26 7.59 -9.82 44.76
CA GLY A 26 8.88 -9.28 44.34
C GLY A 26 9.04 -9.14 42.83
N ALA A 27 7.94 -9.06 42.06
CA ALA A 27 8.00 -8.78 40.64
C ALA A 27 8.57 -7.37 40.38
N ALA A 28 9.39 -7.25 39.34
CA ALA A 28 9.86 -5.97 38.84
C ALA A 28 8.81 -5.33 37.92
N CYS A 29 8.80 -4.00 37.81
CA CYS A 29 8.05 -3.27 36.79
C CYS A 29 8.94 -2.27 36.06
N THR A 30 8.41 -1.59 35.06
CA THR A 30 9.06 -0.45 34.40
C THR A 30 8.20 0.81 34.54
N SER A 31 8.71 1.95 34.06
CA SER A 31 7.92 3.18 33.99
C SER A 31 6.65 3.03 33.15
N ALA A 32 6.57 2.01 32.27
CA ALA A 32 5.39 1.69 31.49
C ALA A 32 4.18 1.30 32.35
N ALA A 33 4.40 0.76 33.57
CA ALA A 33 3.31 0.45 34.49
C ALA A 33 2.53 1.71 34.88
N MET A 34 3.24 2.76 35.33
CA MET A 34 2.61 4.01 35.74
C MET A 34 2.13 4.84 34.54
N ASP A 35 2.89 4.86 33.44
CA ASP A 35 2.49 5.52 32.19
C ASP A 35 1.18 4.93 31.65
N GLY A 36 1.08 3.61 31.66
CA GLY A 36 -0.07 2.87 31.19
C GLY A 36 -1.30 2.97 32.10
N ALA A 37 -1.11 2.92 33.43
CA ALA A 37 -2.18 3.16 34.40
C ALA A 37 -2.74 4.59 34.29
N ALA A 38 -1.87 5.59 34.11
CA ALA A 38 -2.27 6.98 33.92
C ALA A 38 -3.03 7.20 32.61
N MET A 39 -2.63 6.52 31.54
CA MET A 39 -3.30 6.58 30.23
C MET A 39 -4.74 6.03 30.28
N ASN A 40 -5.00 5.01 31.09
CA ASN A 40 -6.33 4.36 31.18
C ASN A 40 -7.17 4.85 32.38
N GLY A 41 -6.67 5.80 33.17
CA GLY A 41 -7.46 6.43 34.23
C GLY A 41 -7.52 5.68 35.56
N HIS A 42 -6.53 4.82 35.85
CA HIS A 42 -6.50 4.05 37.10
C HIS A 42 -5.81 4.84 38.23
N ASP A 43 -6.54 5.77 38.85
CA ASP A 43 -6.06 6.65 39.93
C ASP A 43 -5.40 5.86 41.08
N ASP A 44 -6.04 4.79 41.52
CA ASP A 44 -5.63 3.93 42.62
C ASP A 44 -4.30 3.20 42.33
N VAL A 45 -4.15 2.69 41.12
CA VAL A 45 -2.91 2.07 40.64
C VAL A 45 -1.79 3.10 40.54
N VAL A 46 -2.05 4.31 40.02
CA VAL A 46 -1.04 5.37 39.93
C VAL A 46 -0.55 5.78 41.31
N ILE A 47 -1.46 5.96 42.27
CA ILE A 47 -1.10 6.30 43.66
C ILE A 47 -0.28 5.17 44.28
N PHE A 48 -0.71 3.92 44.12
CA PHE A 48 0.02 2.75 44.64
C PHE A 48 1.44 2.67 44.07
N LEU A 49 1.59 2.75 42.75
CA LEU A 49 2.89 2.71 42.09
C LEU A 49 3.76 3.89 42.53
N HIS A 50 3.21 5.08 42.75
CA HIS A 50 3.98 6.22 43.23
C HIS A 50 4.46 6.05 44.68
N SER A 51 3.62 5.50 45.56
CA SER A 51 3.97 5.31 46.98
C SER A 51 4.89 4.12 47.25
N MET A 52 4.77 3.05 46.45
CA MET A 52 5.37 1.74 46.77
C MET A 52 6.49 1.31 45.83
N ARG A 53 6.72 2.04 44.73
CA ARG A 53 7.73 1.73 43.70
C ARG A 53 8.62 2.93 43.43
N THR A 54 9.82 2.68 42.92
CA THR A 54 10.86 3.72 42.70
C THR A 54 11.13 3.97 41.22
N GLU A 55 10.63 3.12 40.34
CA GLU A 55 10.81 3.16 38.88
C GLU A 55 10.25 4.44 38.25
N GLY A 56 9.21 5.01 38.87
CA GLY A 56 8.61 6.27 38.46
C GLY A 56 7.75 6.19 37.19
N CYS A 57 7.55 7.34 36.55
CA CYS A 57 6.87 7.44 35.26
C CYS A 57 7.72 8.26 34.29
N THR A 58 7.23 8.40 33.06
CA THR A 58 7.79 9.33 32.08
C THR A 58 6.84 10.50 31.86
N ILE A 59 7.21 11.43 30.97
CA ILE A 59 6.31 12.48 30.49
C ILE A 59 5.03 11.93 29.85
N VAL A 60 5.04 10.65 29.43
CA VAL A 60 3.89 9.98 28.82
C VAL A 60 2.73 9.86 29.81
N ALA A 61 2.98 9.60 31.11
CA ALA A 61 1.91 9.48 32.09
C ALA A 61 1.01 10.74 32.15
N ALA A 62 1.60 11.92 32.39
CA ALA A 62 0.85 13.17 32.46
C ALA A 62 0.26 13.56 31.09
N THR A 63 1.01 13.31 30.01
CA THR A 63 0.58 13.63 28.64
C THR A 63 -0.64 12.79 28.22
N ALA A 64 -0.59 11.48 28.43
CA ALA A 64 -1.67 10.56 28.07
C ALA A 64 -2.89 10.74 28.97
N ALA A 65 -2.68 10.99 30.27
CA ALA A 65 -3.76 11.31 31.20
C ALA A 65 -4.50 12.58 30.78
N ALA A 66 -3.78 13.62 30.33
CA ALA A 66 -4.40 14.85 29.85
C ALA A 66 -5.22 14.63 28.57
N VAL A 67 -4.69 13.85 27.62
CA VAL A 67 -5.35 13.57 26.33
C VAL A 67 -6.64 12.74 26.51
N HIS A 68 -6.68 11.82 27.47
CA HIS A 68 -7.88 11.02 27.80
C HIS A 68 -8.76 11.66 28.88
N GLY A 69 -8.38 12.85 29.36
CA GLY A 69 -9.19 13.67 30.25
C GLY A 69 -9.18 13.26 31.72
N HIS A 70 -8.17 12.52 32.21
CA HIS A 70 -8.04 12.10 33.60
C HIS A 70 -7.45 13.23 34.48
N ALA A 71 -8.26 14.25 34.77
CA ALA A 71 -7.82 15.46 35.48
C ALA A 71 -7.25 15.18 36.89
N SER A 72 -7.78 14.20 37.62
CA SER A 72 -7.27 13.74 38.92
C SER A 72 -5.81 13.28 38.84
N ILE A 73 -5.51 12.44 37.86
CA ILE A 73 -4.16 11.92 37.59
C ILE A 73 -3.24 13.05 37.14
N VAL A 74 -3.69 13.92 36.24
CA VAL A 74 -2.90 15.08 35.77
C VAL A 74 -2.51 15.97 36.94
N ARG A 75 -3.47 16.32 37.82
CA ARG A 75 -3.20 17.11 39.03
C ARG A 75 -2.18 16.41 39.92
N PHE A 76 -2.40 15.13 40.21
CA PHE A 76 -1.52 14.35 41.07
C PHE A 76 -0.10 14.31 40.53
N LEU A 77 0.07 14.03 39.23
CA LEU A 77 1.38 13.94 38.60
C LEU A 77 2.07 15.31 38.54
N LEU A 78 1.36 16.39 38.20
CA LEU A 78 1.96 17.73 38.13
C LEU A 78 2.33 18.31 39.50
N GLU A 79 1.62 17.93 40.57
CA GLU A 79 1.93 18.38 41.93
C GLU A 79 3.02 17.55 42.63
N ARG A 80 3.06 16.23 42.37
CA ARG A 80 3.90 15.29 43.12
C ARG A 80 5.12 14.80 42.36
N ARG A 81 5.20 15.05 41.05
CA ARG A 81 6.26 14.56 40.18
C ARG A 81 6.91 15.70 39.38
N THR A 82 8.11 15.45 38.85
CA THR A 82 8.96 16.48 38.21
C THR A 82 9.20 16.26 36.72
N GLU A 83 8.72 15.13 36.18
CA GLU A 83 8.93 14.71 34.80
C GLU A 83 8.29 15.71 33.81
N GLY A 84 7.20 16.36 34.21
CA GLY A 84 6.51 17.37 33.41
C GLY A 84 5.58 16.78 32.35
N ILE A 85 5.17 17.62 31.40
CA ILE A 85 4.23 17.25 30.34
C ILE A 85 4.74 17.69 28.98
N GLN A 86 4.40 16.94 27.93
CA GLN A 86 4.80 17.28 26.57
C GLN A 86 3.90 18.41 26.00
N PRO A 87 4.47 19.56 25.57
CA PRO A 87 3.70 20.72 25.06
C PRO A 87 2.89 20.45 23.77
N SER A 88 3.18 19.36 23.06
CA SER A 88 2.46 18.93 21.85
C SER A 88 1.41 17.85 22.10
N LEU A 89 1.29 17.39 23.34
CA LEU A 89 0.39 16.31 23.76
C LEU A 89 0.46 15.01 22.93
N ARG A 90 1.59 14.79 22.25
CA ARG A 90 1.85 13.55 21.50
C ARG A 90 2.55 12.55 22.40
N PHE A 91 2.14 11.29 22.37
CA PHE A 91 2.81 10.23 23.11
C PHE A 91 2.72 8.91 22.35
N LYS A 92 3.57 7.94 22.74
CA LYS A 92 3.53 6.57 22.24
C LYS A 92 2.88 5.68 23.29
N VAL A 93 1.86 4.93 22.90
CA VAL A 93 1.16 3.99 23.79
C VAL A 93 2.13 2.90 24.27
N PRO A 94 2.30 2.70 25.59
CA PRO A 94 3.04 1.57 26.13
C PRO A 94 2.42 0.24 25.68
N HIS A 95 3.24 -0.74 25.30
CA HIS A 95 2.78 -2.08 24.89
C HIS A 95 1.65 -2.13 23.84
N GLY A 96 1.63 -1.22 22.85
CA GLY A 96 0.57 -1.14 21.84
C GLY A 96 0.28 -2.38 20.98
N GLU A 97 1.04 -3.48 21.15
CA GLU A 97 0.71 -4.82 20.63
C GLU A 97 -0.47 -5.47 21.38
N HIS A 98 -0.83 -4.95 22.56
CA HIS A 98 -1.87 -5.49 23.43
C HIS A 98 -2.98 -4.45 23.62
N THR A 99 -4.22 -4.84 23.31
CA THR A 99 -5.39 -3.98 23.48
C THR A 99 -5.80 -3.94 24.95
N THR A 100 -5.40 -2.89 25.66
CA THR A 100 -6.02 -2.50 26.93
C THR A 100 -7.18 -1.55 26.63
N LEU A 101 -8.30 -1.66 27.35
CA LEU A 101 -9.46 -0.78 27.15
C LEU A 101 -9.03 0.67 27.42
N SER A 102 -9.01 1.49 26.37
CA SER A 102 -8.75 2.93 26.49
C SER A 102 -10.00 3.60 27.05
N VAL A 103 -9.95 4.03 28.32
CA VAL A 103 -11.07 4.69 28.98
C VAL A 103 -10.89 6.20 28.85
N CYS A 104 -11.79 6.88 28.15
CA CYS A 104 -11.84 8.34 28.15
C CYS A 104 -12.71 8.85 29.30
N SER A 105 -12.27 9.84 30.06
CA SER A 105 -13.03 10.46 31.17
C SER A 105 -13.94 11.59 30.68
N SER A 106 -14.88 12.06 31.50
CA SER A 106 -15.68 13.28 31.24
C SER A 106 -14.94 14.58 31.60
N THR A 107 -13.80 14.52 32.29
CA THR A 107 -13.07 15.68 32.83
C THR A 107 -11.99 16.25 31.91
N HIS A 108 -12.21 16.23 30.59
CA HIS A 108 -11.22 16.72 29.61
C HIS A 108 -10.92 18.22 29.75
N LEU A 109 -11.92 19.06 30.03
CA LEU A 109 -11.73 20.51 30.13
C LEU A 109 -10.83 20.88 31.33
N GLU A 110 -11.08 20.26 32.48
CA GLU A 110 -10.27 20.45 33.69
C GLU A 110 -8.82 19.99 33.46
N ALA A 111 -8.64 18.87 32.76
CA ALA A 111 -7.30 18.40 32.39
C ALA A 111 -6.58 19.41 31.48
N VAL A 112 -7.28 20.01 30.50
CA VAL A 112 -6.70 21.05 29.64
C VAL A 112 -6.29 22.29 30.45
N ASP A 113 -7.12 22.75 31.38
CA ASP A 113 -6.82 23.91 32.23
C ASP A 113 -5.58 23.69 33.10
N LEU A 114 -5.48 22.50 33.70
CA LEU A 114 -4.31 22.10 34.50
C LEU A 114 -3.05 22.11 33.65
N VAL A 115 -3.10 21.59 32.42
CA VAL A 115 -1.95 21.57 31.54
C VAL A 115 -1.58 22.97 31.06
N ALA A 116 -2.55 23.76 30.61
CA ALA A 116 -2.34 25.12 30.11
C ALA A 116 -1.78 26.07 31.19
N ALA A 117 -2.07 25.80 32.47
CA ALA A 117 -1.47 26.52 33.60
C ALA A 117 0.02 26.21 33.80
N THR A 118 0.51 25.06 33.32
CA THR A 118 1.91 24.64 33.49
C THR A 118 2.80 24.92 32.29
N VAL A 119 2.26 24.81 31.07
CA VAL A 119 3.05 24.84 29.82
C VAL A 119 2.27 25.54 28.72
N GLU A 120 2.96 26.35 27.91
CA GLU A 120 2.40 26.91 26.67
C GLU A 120 2.16 25.81 25.64
N LEU A 121 0.89 25.58 25.29
CA LEU A 121 0.46 24.54 24.36
C LEU A 121 0.75 24.94 22.91
N THR A 122 1.22 23.97 22.12
CA THR A 122 1.48 24.14 20.68
C THR A 122 0.23 23.85 19.82
N ASP A 123 0.23 24.30 18.56
CA ASP A 123 -0.84 23.99 17.59
C ASP A 123 -1.16 22.49 17.47
N ALA A 124 -0.13 21.64 17.58
CA ALA A 124 -0.29 20.19 17.56
C ALA A 124 -1.07 19.67 18.78
N ALA A 125 -0.91 20.31 19.95
CA ALA A 125 -1.69 19.98 21.15
C ALA A 125 -3.15 20.35 20.96
N PHE A 126 -3.45 21.54 20.43
CA PHE A 126 -4.84 21.93 20.17
C PHE A 126 -5.54 21.03 19.16
N LYS A 127 -4.84 20.58 18.11
CA LYS A 127 -5.37 19.54 17.20
C LYS A 127 -5.68 18.24 17.94
N THR A 128 -4.83 17.82 18.87
CA THR A 128 -5.00 16.57 19.64
C THR A 128 -6.18 16.69 20.62
N ILE A 129 -6.31 17.83 21.31
CA ILE A 129 -7.43 18.14 22.21
C ILE A 129 -8.76 18.17 21.44
N ALA A 130 -8.81 18.90 20.32
CA ALA A 130 -10.02 18.97 19.50
C ALA A 130 -10.42 17.60 18.93
N LYS A 131 -9.43 16.74 18.59
CA LYS A 131 -9.69 15.39 18.09
C LYS A 131 -10.30 14.46 19.16
N THR A 132 -9.93 14.65 20.42
CA THR A 132 -10.32 13.77 21.54
C THR A 132 -11.58 14.25 22.24
N ALA A 133 -11.68 15.55 22.51
CA ALA A 133 -12.78 16.15 23.27
C ALA A 133 -13.78 16.94 22.41
N GLY A 134 -13.55 17.04 21.09
CA GLY A 134 -14.48 17.63 20.13
C GLY A 134 -14.64 19.15 20.27
N LEU A 135 -15.79 19.66 19.81
CA LEU A 135 -16.11 21.09 19.73
C LEU A 135 -16.06 21.81 21.09
N MET A 136 -16.53 21.16 22.15
CA MET A 136 -16.63 21.79 23.48
C MET A 136 -15.25 22.21 24.02
N ALA A 137 -14.24 21.36 23.82
CA ALA A 137 -12.88 21.69 24.23
C ALA A 137 -12.26 22.80 23.38
N LEU A 138 -12.54 22.83 22.08
CA LEU A 138 -12.07 23.91 21.21
C LEU A 138 -12.69 25.26 21.61
N GLN A 139 -13.99 25.29 21.91
CA GLN A 139 -14.66 26.50 22.40
C GLN A 139 -14.04 27.00 23.71
N HIS A 140 -13.86 26.09 24.67
CA HIS A 140 -13.25 26.40 25.96
C HIS A 140 -11.85 26.99 25.81
N VAL A 141 -10.97 26.30 25.08
CA VAL A 141 -9.59 26.73 24.81
C VAL A 141 -9.52 28.12 24.15
N TYR A 142 -10.43 28.42 23.23
CA TYR A 142 -10.49 29.73 22.58
C TYR A 142 -11.01 30.81 23.53
N THR A 143 -12.08 30.53 24.29
CA THR A 143 -12.65 31.49 25.25
C THR A 143 -11.71 31.83 26.41
N CYS A 144 -10.90 30.86 26.86
CA CYS A 144 -9.88 31.06 27.88
C CYS A 144 -8.63 31.80 27.35
N GLY A 145 -8.52 32.01 26.04
CA GLY A 145 -7.40 32.72 25.42
C GLY A 145 -6.11 31.88 25.32
N TYR A 146 -6.17 30.57 25.56
CA TYR A 146 -5.03 29.67 25.36
C TYR A 146 -4.65 29.57 23.88
N LEU A 147 -5.64 29.54 23.00
CA LEU A 147 -5.46 29.65 21.55
C LEU A 147 -5.67 31.10 21.11
N LYS A 148 -4.60 31.77 20.66
CA LYS A 148 -4.65 33.19 20.28
C LYS A 148 -5.25 33.43 18.88
N LYS A 149 -5.08 32.50 17.95
CA LYS A 149 -5.55 32.58 16.56
C LYS A 149 -5.91 31.20 16.05
N MET A 150 -6.90 31.12 15.16
CA MET A 150 -7.24 29.85 14.49
C MET A 150 -6.13 29.35 13.56
N THR A 151 -5.96 28.02 13.49
CA THR A 151 -4.83 27.38 12.78
C THR A 151 -5.31 26.44 11.67
N LYS A 152 -4.49 26.26 10.62
CA LYS A 152 -4.78 25.32 9.51
C LYS A 152 -5.11 23.90 9.99
N PRO A 153 -4.34 23.30 10.92
CA PRO A 153 -4.57 21.92 11.31
C PRO A 153 -5.91 21.69 12.02
N LEU A 154 -6.51 22.72 12.63
CA LEU A 154 -7.84 22.66 13.24
C LEU A 154 -8.94 22.74 12.18
N LEU A 155 -8.79 23.61 11.18
CA LEU A 155 -9.71 23.67 10.05
C LEU A 155 -9.70 22.34 9.25
N GLU A 156 -8.51 21.79 8.99
CA GLU A 156 -8.34 20.48 8.37
C GLU A 156 -8.95 19.35 9.20
N LEU A 157 -8.80 19.40 10.53
CA LEU A 157 -9.38 18.40 11.43
C LEU A 157 -10.91 18.41 11.36
N ALA A 158 -11.54 19.59 11.39
CA ALA A 158 -12.99 19.72 11.33
C ALA A 158 -13.57 19.11 10.04
N VAL A 159 -12.91 19.35 8.90
CA VAL A 159 -13.30 18.77 7.62
C VAL A 159 -13.00 17.26 7.54
N ALA A 160 -11.82 16.83 8.01
CA ALA A 160 -11.43 15.42 7.99
C ALA A 160 -12.34 14.55 8.86
N THR A 161 -12.85 15.09 9.97
CA THR A 161 -13.80 14.42 10.87
C THR A 161 -15.27 14.60 10.46
N GLN A 162 -15.55 15.39 9.43
CA GLN A 162 -16.90 15.79 9.00
C GLN A 162 -17.74 16.43 10.12
N ASP A 163 -17.10 17.08 11.10
CA ASP A 163 -17.79 17.81 12.16
C ASP A 163 -18.17 19.21 11.67
N HIS A 164 -19.38 19.33 11.12
CA HIS A 164 -19.90 20.60 10.60
C HIS A 164 -20.16 21.64 11.69
N ALA A 165 -20.37 21.23 12.94
CA ALA A 165 -20.56 22.17 14.05
C ALA A 165 -19.21 22.81 14.41
N MET A 166 -18.16 21.99 14.48
CA MET A 166 -16.80 22.47 14.65
C MET A 166 -16.34 23.33 13.49
N LEU A 167 -16.64 22.93 12.25
CA LEU A 167 -16.31 23.73 11.07
C LEU A 167 -16.96 25.11 11.11
N ARG A 168 -18.27 25.20 11.40
CA ARG A 168 -18.96 26.51 11.53
C ARG A 168 -18.34 27.37 12.62
N TYR A 169 -17.97 26.78 13.75
CA TYR A 169 -17.33 27.51 14.83
C TYR A 169 -15.94 28.03 14.43
N VAL A 170 -15.09 27.18 13.86
CA VAL A 170 -13.76 27.57 13.38
C VAL A 170 -13.86 28.69 12.34
N LEU A 171 -14.75 28.55 11.35
CA LEU A 171 -14.98 29.60 10.34
C LEU A 171 -15.50 30.88 10.98
N GLY A 172 -16.46 30.80 11.91
CA GLY A 172 -16.96 31.96 12.64
C GLY A 172 -15.86 32.70 13.42
N CYS A 173 -14.93 31.98 14.03
CA CYS A 173 -13.77 32.59 14.70
C CYS A 173 -12.80 33.23 13.69
N ILE A 174 -12.54 32.59 12.55
CA ILE A 174 -11.71 33.16 11.48
C ILE A 174 -12.32 34.48 10.96
N ASP A 175 -13.64 34.53 10.83
CA ASP A 175 -14.38 35.72 10.40
C ASP A 175 -14.26 36.89 11.40
N HIS A 176 -14.31 36.59 12.69
CA HIS A 176 -14.11 37.59 13.75
C HIS A 176 -12.67 38.08 13.80
N GLU A 177 -11.69 37.20 13.57
CA GLU A 177 -10.27 37.56 13.49
C GLU A 177 -9.94 38.41 12.25
N ASN A 178 -10.73 38.30 11.18
CA ASN A 178 -10.51 39.01 9.92
C ASN A 178 -11.82 39.55 9.31
N PRO A 179 -12.36 40.66 9.86
CA PRO A 179 -13.61 41.26 9.38
C PRO A 179 -13.47 41.79 7.95
N ARG A 180 -14.47 41.47 7.11
CA ARG A 180 -14.41 41.66 5.64
C ARG A 180 -15.01 43.00 5.20
N ALA A 181 -14.46 43.57 4.12
CA ALA A 181 -15.15 44.62 3.36
C ALA A 181 -16.28 44.02 2.52
N PRO A 182 -17.43 44.71 2.35
CA PRO A 182 -18.49 44.26 1.47
C PRO A 182 -18.05 44.46 0.02
N SER A 183 -17.35 43.48 -0.55
CA SER A 183 -17.09 43.43 -1.99
C SER A 183 -18.10 42.52 -2.68
N ASP A 184 -18.50 42.94 -3.89
CA ASP A 184 -19.49 42.29 -4.76
C ASP A 184 -19.01 40.97 -5.40
N GLY A 185 -17.77 40.54 -5.13
CA GLY A 185 -17.23 39.27 -5.59
C GLY A 185 -17.62 38.11 -4.66
N GLU A 186 -18.28 37.09 -5.22
CA GLU A 186 -18.73 35.90 -4.48
C GLU A 186 -17.57 35.05 -3.93
N TRP A 187 -16.37 35.15 -4.51
CA TRP A 187 -15.18 34.38 -4.10
C TRP A 187 -13.85 35.05 -4.54
N LEU A 188 -12.75 34.81 -3.81
CA LEU A 188 -11.40 35.26 -4.16
C LEU A 188 -10.60 34.11 -4.80
N PRO A 189 -10.32 34.14 -6.13
CA PRO A 189 -9.44 33.16 -6.75
C PRO A 189 -8.04 33.09 -6.15
N PRO A 190 -7.34 31.93 -6.21
CA PRO A 190 -5.91 31.87 -5.97
C PRO A 190 -5.18 32.96 -6.75
N ASP A 191 -5.67 33.25 -7.96
CA ASP A 191 -5.15 34.25 -8.89
C ASP A 191 -5.73 35.67 -8.71
N ALA A 192 -6.63 35.91 -7.75
CA ALA A 192 -7.12 37.27 -7.51
C ALA A 192 -5.95 38.20 -7.14
N PRO A 193 -5.86 39.40 -7.74
CA PRO A 193 -4.74 40.31 -7.52
C PRO A 193 -4.58 40.54 -6.01
N ARG A 194 -3.34 40.47 -5.55
CA ARG A 194 -3.00 40.77 -4.15
C ARG A 194 -3.53 42.17 -3.87
N GLU A 195 -4.54 42.30 -3.01
CA GLU A 195 -4.91 43.61 -2.51
C GLU A 195 -3.66 44.18 -1.84
N THR A 196 -3.07 45.20 -2.46
CA THR A 196 -1.95 45.94 -1.89
C THR A 196 -2.49 46.64 -0.65
N VAL A 197 -2.39 45.97 0.49
CA VAL A 197 -2.75 46.56 1.77
C VAL A 197 -1.86 47.78 1.97
N SER A 198 -2.47 48.91 2.30
CA SER A 198 -1.80 50.17 2.57
C SER A 198 -0.66 49.98 3.58
N ILE A 199 0.45 50.67 3.34
CA ILE A 199 1.75 50.54 4.01
C ILE A 199 1.67 50.69 5.56
N GLU A 200 0.57 51.19 6.10
CA GLU A 200 0.34 51.30 7.55
C GLU A 200 0.02 49.97 8.26
N SER A 201 -0.37 48.93 7.51
CA SER A 201 -0.67 47.59 8.05
C SER A 201 0.56 46.68 8.22
N LEU A 202 1.74 47.13 7.77
CA LEU A 202 3.00 46.36 7.71
C LEU A 202 3.76 46.28 9.04
N ARG A 203 3.09 46.06 10.18
CA ARG A 203 3.80 45.60 11.39
C ARG A 203 3.94 44.08 11.48
N ASP A 204 3.05 43.33 10.84
CA ASP A 204 3.12 41.87 10.72
C ASP A 204 2.90 41.47 9.24
N GLY A 205 3.96 41.56 8.43
CA GLY A 205 3.88 41.37 6.98
C GLY A 205 3.55 39.94 6.56
N VAL A 206 2.28 39.65 6.26
CA VAL A 206 1.71 38.74 5.24
C VAL A 206 0.21 39.10 5.16
N SER A 207 -0.39 39.18 3.97
CA SER A 207 -1.85 39.39 3.87
C SER A 207 -2.58 38.29 4.67
N PRO A 208 -3.57 38.61 5.53
CA PRO A 208 -4.31 37.60 6.30
C PRO A 208 -4.90 36.48 5.43
N PHE A 209 -5.10 36.75 4.14
CA PHE A 209 -5.66 35.84 3.14
C PHE A 209 -4.63 34.86 2.57
N ASP A 210 -3.35 35.23 2.50
CA ASP A 210 -2.25 34.34 2.06
C ASP A 210 -1.97 33.27 3.13
N ARG A 211 -2.39 33.51 4.39
CA ARG A 211 -2.20 32.57 5.49
C ARG A 211 -2.85 31.22 5.22
N TRP A 212 -3.95 31.15 4.48
CA TRP A 212 -4.74 29.91 4.28
C TRP A 212 -4.44 29.19 2.97
N GLU A 213 -3.52 29.70 2.15
CA GLU A 213 -3.05 29.04 0.94
C GLU A 213 -2.43 27.67 1.28
N HIS A 214 -2.49 26.73 0.34
CA HIS A 214 -1.99 25.35 0.49
C HIS A 214 -2.67 24.56 1.62
N CYS A 215 -3.87 24.95 2.06
CA CYS A 215 -4.66 24.16 2.99
C CYS A 215 -5.48 23.11 2.23
N ASN A 216 -5.39 21.86 2.63
CA ASN A 216 -6.02 20.75 1.91
C ASN A 216 -7.52 20.58 2.25
N VAL A 217 -8.17 21.58 2.82
CA VAL A 217 -9.56 21.48 3.31
C VAL A 217 -10.56 21.29 2.20
N MET A 218 -10.38 21.96 1.06
CA MET A 218 -11.27 21.78 -0.11
C MET A 218 -11.09 20.39 -0.71
N GLU A 219 -9.82 19.96 -0.83
CA GLU A 219 -9.44 18.62 -1.28
C GLU A 219 -10.02 17.52 -0.38
N LEU A 220 -9.91 17.66 0.95
CA LEU A 220 -10.46 16.71 1.92
C LEU A 220 -11.99 16.67 1.91
N ALA A 221 -12.65 17.83 1.80
CA ALA A 221 -14.10 17.89 1.69
C ALA A 221 -14.58 17.20 0.40
N ALA A 222 -13.88 17.44 -0.72
CA ALA A 222 -14.18 16.83 -2.00
C ALA A 222 -13.92 15.31 -2.00
N LEU A 223 -12.83 14.85 -1.38
CA LEU A 223 -12.54 13.43 -1.19
C LEU A 223 -13.60 12.70 -0.36
N ASN A 224 -14.16 13.38 0.63
CA ASN A 224 -15.17 12.81 1.54
C ASN A 224 -16.60 12.91 0.99
N GLY A 225 -16.81 13.60 -0.14
CA GLY A 225 -18.16 13.86 -0.66
C GLY A 225 -18.98 14.84 0.20
N ASP A 226 -18.31 15.65 1.03
CA ASP A 226 -18.99 16.47 2.03
C ASP A 226 -19.45 17.83 1.46
N MET A 227 -20.65 17.82 0.88
CA MET A 227 -21.28 19.01 0.30
C MET A 227 -21.51 20.14 1.32
N THR A 228 -21.75 19.80 2.59
CA THR A 228 -21.98 20.82 3.62
C THR A 228 -20.69 21.55 3.95
N SER A 229 -19.59 20.83 4.12
CA SER A 229 -18.28 21.44 4.30
C SER A 229 -17.86 22.27 3.09
N LEU A 230 -18.11 21.81 1.86
CA LEU A 230 -17.83 22.57 0.64
C LEU A 230 -18.58 23.90 0.61
N LYS A 231 -19.88 23.90 0.90
CA LYS A 231 -20.70 25.11 0.95
C LYS A 231 -20.25 26.07 2.05
N LEU A 232 -19.95 25.57 3.25
CA LEU A 232 -19.46 26.39 4.36
C LEU A 232 -18.09 27.02 4.04
N LEU A 233 -17.17 26.25 3.44
CA LEU A 233 -15.88 26.75 2.99
C LEU A 233 -16.05 27.79 1.88
N HIS A 234 -17.01 27.60 0.98
CA HIS A 234 -17.34 28.57 -0.07
C HIS A 234 -17.89 29.89 0.49
N GLU A 235 -18.88 29.79 1.38
CA GLU A 235 -19.48 30.94 2.08
C GLU A 235 -18.43 31.74 2.87
N SER A 236 -17.40 31.07 3.38
CA SER A 236 -16.29 31.72 4.11
C SER A 236 -15.33 32.54 3.23
N ARG A 237 -15.42 32.47 1.90
CA ARG A 237 -14.56 33.20 0.94
C ARG A 237 -13.04 33.03 1.14
N LEU A 238 -12.61 31.93 1.76
CA LEU A 238 -11.18 31.64 1.98
C LEU A 238 -10.49 31.19 0.67
N ARG A 239 -9.20 31.53 0.51
CA ARG A 239 -8.34 31.04 -0.59
C ARG A 239 -7.82 29.62 -0.30
N VAL A 240 -8.73 28.64 -0.30
CA VAL A 240 -8.43 27.22 0.06
C VAL A 240 -8.64 26.24 -1.10
N GLY A 241 -8.83 26.74 -2.31
CA GLY A 241 -9.07 25.93 -3.51
C GLY A 241 -7.81 25.49 -4.23
N SER A 242 -7.91 24.35 -4.91
CA SER A 242 -6.85 23.69 -5.66
C SER A 242 -7.50 22.85 -6.77
N SER A 243 -6.85 22.75 -7.94
CA SER A 243 -7.28 21.90 -9.07
C SER A 243 -7.47 20.43 -8.66
N ARG A 244 -6.78 20.00 -7.60
CA ARG A 244 -6.83 18.65 -7.03
C ARG A 244 -8.16 18.29 -6.38
N ALA A 245 -9.01 19.26 -6.03
CA ALA A 245 -10.32 18.98 -5.44
C ALA A 245 -11.22 18.20 -6.43
N ILE A 246 -11.20 18.56 -7.71
CA ILE A 246 -11.91 17.84 -8.77
C ILE A 246 -11.34 16.42 -8.93
N VAL A 247 -10.01 16.28 -8.88
CA VAL A 247 -9.31 14.99 -8.99
C VAL A 247 -9.77 14.03 -7.90
N TYR A 248 -9.83 14.47 -6.64
CA TYR A 248 -10.23 13.62 -5.52
C TYR A 248 -11.72 13.29 -5.52
N ALA A 249 -12.58 14.24 -5.89
CA ALA A 249 -14.00 13.96 -6.09
C ALA A 249 -14.21 12.93 -7.20
N ALA A 250 -13.48 13.07 -8.32
CA ALA A 250 -13.52 12.16 -9.44
C ALA A 250 -13.04 10.75 -9.07
N TYR A 251 -11.95 10.66 -8.33
CA TYR A 251 -11.41 9.41 -7.81
C TYR A 251 -12.36 8.66 -6.88
N ARG A 252 -13.23 9.36 -6.13
CA ARG A 252 -14.22 8.74 -5.23
C ARG A 252 -15.62 8.59 -5.85
N GLY A 253 -15.84 9.13 -7.04
CA GLY A 253 -17.13 9.03 -7.73
C GLY A 253 -18.18 10.05 -7.27
N HIS A 254 -17.78 11.15 -6.62
CA HIS A 254 -18.71 12.13 -6.04
C HIS A 254 -19.21 13.13 -7.10
N MET A 255 -20.24 12.73 -7.87
CA MET A 255 -20.79 13.52 -8.97
C MET A 255 -21.40 14.86 -8.53
N ASP A 256 -22.10 14.87 -7.40
CA ASP A 256 -22.70 16.06 -6.80
C ASP A 256 -21.64 17.11 -6.46
N VAL A 257 -20.50 16.67 -5.92
CA VAL A 257 -19.34 17.52 -5.68
C VAL A 257 -18.75 18.05 -6.98
N LEU A 258 -18.61 17.23 -8.01
CA LEU A 258 -18.07 17.64 -9.31
C LEU A 258 -18.93 18.72 -9.97
N GLU A 259 -20.25 18.52 -10.04
CA GLU A 259 -21.19 19.52 -10.56
C GLU A 259 -21.13 20.82 -9.76
N TRP A 260 -21.05 20.73 -8.43
CA TRP A 260 -20.97 21.89 -7.58
C TRP A 260 -19.64 22.65 -7.75
N LEU A 261 -18.51 21.95 -7.78
CA LEU A 261 -17.18 22.54 -7.99
C LEU A 261 -17.10 23.21 -9.36
N HIS A 262 -17.58 22.57 -10.42
CA HIS A 262 -17.56 23.14 -11.78
C HIS A 262 -18.43 24.39 -11.90
N LYS A 263 -19.59 24.43 -11.24
CA LYS A 263 -20.50 25.58 -11.30
C LYS A 263 -19.98 26.81 -10.55
N HIS A 264 -19.30 26.60 -9.42
CA HIS A 264 -18.94 27.70 -8.50
C HIS A 264 -17.45 28.03 -8.48
N ARG A 265 -16.61 27.25 -9.18
CA ARG A 265 -15.14 27.41 -9.14
C ARG A 265 -14.52 27.24 -10.52
N SER A 266 -13.39 27.91 -10.72
CA SER A 266 -12.60 27.87 -11.96
C SER A 266 -11.15 27.43 -11.72
N ASP A 267 -10.90 26.60 -10.70
CA ASP A 267 -9.55 26.19 -10.27
C ASP A 267 -8.80 25.27 -11.26
N GLY A 268 -9.43 24.89 -12.37
CA GLY A 268 -8.87 23.89 -13.28
C GLY A 268 -9.05 22.45 -12.78
N CYS A 269 -8.61 21.50 -13.61
CA CYS A 269 -8.64 20.07 -13.33
C CYS A 269 -7.31 19.48 -13.83
N ASP A 270 -6.64 18.71 -12.98
CA ASP A 270 -5.39 18.06 -13.38
C ASP A 270 -5.66 16.94 -14.39
N GLU A 271 -4.70 16.70 -15.27
CA GLU A 271 -4.79 15.70 -16.36
C GLU A 271 -5.00 14.26 -15.87
N ASP A 272 -4.63 13.96 -14.61
CA ASP A 272 -4.78 12.65 -13.97
C ASP A 272 -6.23 12.31 -13.57
N ALA A 273 -7.15 13.29 -13.52
CA ALA A 273 -8.50 13.09 -12.99
C ALA A 273 -9.27 11.97 -13.70
N MET A 274 -9.19 11.92 -15.03
CA MET A 274 -9.88 10.90 -15.83
C MET A 274 -9.29 9.49 -15.61
N ALA A 275 -7.96 9.38 -15.48
CA ALA A 275 -7.30 8.11 -15.23
C ALA A 275 -7.59 7.55 -13.83
N LEU A 276 -7.64 8.43 -12.82
CA LEU A 276 -8.00 8.06 -11.45
C LEU A 276 -9.47 7.66 -11.30
N ALA A 277 -10.38 8.35 -11.98
CA ALA A 277 -11.79 7.93 -12.04
C ALA A 277 -11.94 6.57 -12.74
N ALA A 278 -11.19 6.34 -13.82
CA ALA A 278 -11.15 5.06 -14.53
C ALA A 278 -10.60 3.92 -13.65
N ALA A 279 -9.56 4.18 -12.83
CA ALA A 279 -9.00 3.19 -11.89
C ALA A 279 -10.01 2.66 -10.89
N ARG A 280 -10.98 3.50 -10.50
CA ARG A 280 -12.04 3.15 -9.55
C ARG A 280 -13.34 2.71 -10.23
N GLY A 281 -13.35 2.64 -11.57
CA GLY A 281 -14.50 2.19 -12.35
C GLY A 281 -15.65 3.20 -12.41
N HIS A 282 -15.39 4.49 -12.14
CA HIS A 282 -16.41 5.53 -12.13
C HIS A 282 -16.72 6.03 -13.56
N TYR A 283 -17.41 5.20 -14.33
CA TYR A 283 -17.80 5.49 -15.72
C TYR A 283 -18.53 6.83 -15.88
N ASP A 284 -19.52 7.11 -15.01
CA ASP A 284 -20.32 8.34 -15.08
C ASP A 284 -19.46 9.59 -14.89
N VAL A 285 -18.45 9.52 -14.02
CA VAL A 285 -17.48 10.59 -13.79
C VAL A 285 -16.59 10.79 -15.01
N VAL A 286 -16.07 9.70 -15.60
CA VAL A 286 -15.27 9.77 -16.83
C VAL A 286 -16.07 10.43 -17.96
N ARG A 287 -17.35 10.07 -18.10
CA ARG A 287 -18.27 10.68 -19.07
C ARG A 287 -18.47 12.16 -18.79
N TRP A 288 -18.72 12.54 -17.54
CA TRP A 288 -18.92 13.93 -17.13
C TRP A 288 -17.66 14.79 -17.34
N LEU A 289 -16.47 14.25 -17.03
CA LEU A 289 -15.19 14.92 -17.26
C LEU A 289 -14.96 15.22 -18.74
N HIS A 290 -15.42 14.35 -19.64
CA HIS A 290 -15.36 14.60 -21.07
C HIS A 290 -16.46 15.58 -21.54
N GLU A 291 -17.72 15.27 -21.28
CA GLU A 291 -18.88 15.97 -21.85
C GLU A 291 -19.08 17.38 -21.28
N VAL A 292 -18.85 17.55 -19.98
CA VAL A 292 -19.14 18.80 -19.26
C VAL A 292 -17.87 19.61 -19.05
N TYR A 293 -16.80 18.96 -18.57
CA TYR A 293 -15.55 19.64 -18.31
C TYR A 293 -14.72 19.86 -19.59
N GLY A 294 -14.95 19.07 -20.65
CA GLY A 294 -14.25 19.19 -21.92
C GLY A 294 -12.87 18.53 -21.94
N LEU A 295 -12.58 17.61 -21.01
CA LEU A 295 -11.31 16.89 -21.02
C LEU A 295 -11.25 15.90 -22.19
N TRP A 296 -10.08 15.83 -22.82
CA TRP A 296 -9.78 14.76 -23.76
C TRP A 296 -9.46 13.45 -23.04
N ARG A 297 -9.59 12.35 -23.76
CA ARG A 297 -9.15 11.05 -23.25
C ARG A 297 -7.63 11.05 -23.10
N THR A 298 -7.16 10.60 -21.93
CA THR A 298 -5.75 10.27 -21.69
C THR A 298 -5.44 8.79 -21.96
N HIS A 299 -4.21 8.48 -22.39
CA HIS A 299 -3.77 7.11 -22.59
C HIS A 299 -3.82 6.29 -21.30
N ALA A 300 -3.45 6.89 -20.17
CA ALA A 300 -3.57 6.29 -18.85
C ALA A 300 -5.02 5.89 -18.50
N ALA A 301 -6.02 6.71 -18.85
CA ALA A 301 -7.43 6.36 -18.64
C ALA A 301 -7.85 5.14 -19.47
N LEU A 302 -7.46 5.08 -20.75
CA LEU A 302 -7.75 3.91 -21.60
C LEU A 302 -7.02 2.65 -21.11
N ALA A 303 -5.73 2.77 -20.78
CA ALA A 303 -4.92 1.68 -20.26
C ALA A 303 -5.50 1.13 -18.96
N THR A 304 -5.95 2.01 -18.08
CA THR A 304 -6.55 1.65 -16.80
C THR A 304 -7.94 1.06 -16.96
N ALA A 305 -8.76 1.56 -17.88
CA ALA A 305 -10.03 0.93 -18.25
C ALA A 305 -9.83 -0.49 -18.80
N ALA A 306 -8.78 -0.68 -19.61
CA ALA A 306 -8.41 -1.98 -20.15
C ALA A 306 -7.86 -2.93 -19.07
N TYR A 307 -7.07 -2.43 -18.12
CA TYR A 307 -6.58 -3.19 -16.97
C TYR A 307 -7.72 -3.66 -16.06
N THR A 308 -8.62 -2.75 -15.69
CA THR A 308 -9.76 -3.04 -14.81
C THR A 308 -10.82 -3.92 -15.46
N GLY A 309 -10.87 -4.00 -16.79
CA GLY A 309 -11.84 -4.83 -17.52
C GLY A 309 -13.18 -4.15 -17.78
N HIS A 310 -13.26 -2.83 -17.67
CA HIS A 310 -14.50 -2.08 -17.84
C HIS A 310 -14.81 -1.83 -19.32
N LEU A 311 -15.41 -2.81 -20.01
CA LEU A 311 -15.69 -2.77 -21.46
C LEU A 311 -16.48 -1.51 -21.88
N ALA A 312 -17.54 -1.15 -21.17
CA ALA A 312 -18.35 0.03 -21.51
C ALA A 312 -17.54 1.33 -21.44
N MET A 313 -16.61 1.43 -20.48
CA MET A 313 -15.70 2.56 -20.35
C MET A 313 -14.67 2.57 -21.48
N VAL A 314 -14.13 1.42 -21.87
CA VAL A 314 -13.22 1.32 -23.02
C VAL A 314 -13.94 1.73 -24.31
N MET A 315 -15.15 1.24 -24.57
CA MET A 315 -15.93 1.62 -25.75
C MET A 315 -16.14 3.12 -25.82
N TYR A 316 -16.56 3.73 -24.71
CA TYR A 316 -16.74 5.18 -24.63
C TYR A 316 -15.44 5.94 -24.86
N LEU A 317 -14.36 5.57 -24.17
CA LEU A 317 -13.06 6.22 -24.32
C LEU A 317 -12.48 6.04 -25.73
N LEU A 318 -12.83 4.99 -26.48
CA LEU A 318 -12.41 4.84 -27.88
C LEU A 318 -13.16 5.77 -28.84
N ASP A 319 -14.30 6.31 -28.44
CA ASP A 319 -15.08 7.26 -29.23
C ASP A 319 -14.75 8.73 -28.85
N VAL A 320 -14.07 8.95 -27.73
CA VAL A 320 -13.58 10.25 -27.27
C VAL A 320 -12.26 10.62 -27.98
N PRO A 321 -12.12 11.85 -28.52
CA PRO A 321 -10.87 12.31 -29.13
C PRO A 321 -9.71 12.37 -28.13
N THR A 322 -8.51 12.02 -28.59
CA THR A 322 -7.25 12.17 -27.84
C THR A 322 -6.78 13.62 -27.85
N GLY A 323 -6.19 14.07 -26.75
CA GLY A 323 -5.62 15.41 -26.64
C GLY A 323 -4.36 15.63 -27.49
N GLY A 324 -3.75 14.55 -28.01
CA GLY A 324 -2.54 14.55 -28.81
C GLY A 324 -2.46 13.41 -29.83
N VAL A 325 -1.30 13.29 -30.48
CA VAL A 325 -0.98 12.27 -31.50
C VAL A 325 -0.60 10.98 -30.78
N ASP A 326 -1.23 9.85 -31.11
CA ASP A 326 -0.97 8.49 -30.59
C ASP A 326 0.52 8.08 -30.72
N THR A 327 1.40 8.61 -29.88
CA THR A 327 2.84 8.35 -29.87
C THR A 327 3.35 8.30 -28.45
N TRP A 328 4.32 7.42 -28.21
CA TRP A 328 4.98 7.17 -26.92
C TRP A 328 5.69 8.40 -26.30
N THR A 329 5.63 9.55 -26.97
CA THR A 329 6.26 10.84 -26.64
C THR A 329 5.23 11.93 -26.34
N ASP A 330 3.95 11.59 -26.22
CA ASP A 330 2.93 12.54 -25.80
C ASP A 330 3.27 13.04 -24.37
N PRO A 331 3.24 14.35 -24.07
CA PRO A 331 3.41 14.87 -22.71
C PRO A 331 2.45 14.24 -21.67
N ALA A 332 1.33 13.65 -22.11
CA ALA A 332 0.45 12.84 -21.25
C ALA A 332 1.06 11.47 -20.81
N ASP A 333 2.04 10.95 -21.56
CA ASP A 333 2.82 9.75 -21.27
C ASP A 333 4.17 10.06 -20.60
N GLU A 334 4.68 11.30 -20.75
CA GLU A 334 5.78 11.77 -19.92
C GLU A 334 5.39 11.69 -18.44
N ASN A 335 6.39 11.47 -17.60
CA ASN A 335 6.21 11.43 -16.17
C ASN A 335 5.66 12.80 -15.75
N SER A 336 4.34 12.96 -15.63
CA SER A 336 3.78 14.02 -14.82
C SER A 336 4.50 13.85 -13.48
N GLY A 337 5.47 14.72 -13.18
CA GLY A 337 6.23 14.69 -11.93
C GLY A 337 5.34 14.93 -10.70
N LEU A 338 4.03 14.91 -10.91
CA LEU A 338 2.90 15.26 -10.10
C LEU A 338 1.93 14.08 -10.01
N GLY A 339 2.39 12.82 -10.17
CA GLY A 339 1.55 11.64 -9.91
C GLY A 339 0.77 11.89 -8.63
N ALA A 340 -0.55 12.10 -8.78
CA ALA A 340 -1.30 12.81 -7.75
C ALA A 340 -1.08 12.11 -6.42
N ILE A 341 -0.47 12.80 -5.44
CA ILE A 341 -0.25 12.23 -4.11
C ILE A 341 -1.63 11.94 -3.53
N LEU A 342 -2.09 10.70 -3.67
CA LEU A 342 -3.35 10.28 -3.09
C LEU A 342 -3.18 10.28 -1.56
N PRO A 343 -4.18 10.77 -0.82
CA PRO A 343 -4.15 10.66 0.63
C PRO A 343 -4.11 9.17 1.02
N ALA A 344 -3.21 8.78 1.92
CA ALA A 344 -3.16 7.40 2.39
C ALA A 344 -4.50 7.01 3.02
N ARG A 345 -4.79 5.71 3.05
CA ARG A 345 -6.03 5.13 3.62
C ARG A 345 -6.39 5.65 5.02
N ASP A 346 -5.44 6.19 5.76
CA ASP A 346 -5.59 6.69 7.14
C ASP A 346 -5.34 8.22 7.31
N GLY A 347 -5.53 9.03 6.26
CA GLY A 347 -5.52 10.50 6.39
C GLY A 347 -4.14 11.16 6.56
N TYR A 348 -3.06 10.42 6.28
CA TYR A 348 -1.71 10.98 6.10
C TYR A 348 -1.35 11.03 4.61
N LEU A 349 -0.79 12.13 4.13
CA LEU A 349 -0.18 12.22 2.79
C LEU A 349 1.15 11.45 2.81
N GLY A 350 1.08 10.12 2.71
CA GLY A 350 2.22 9.21 2.58
C GLY A 350 2.33 8.73 1.14
N GLY A 351 3.42 9.10 0.46
CA GLY A 351 3.65 8.81 -0.95
C GLY A 351 3.66 7.31 -1.27
N SER A 352 2.77 6.89 -2.15
CA SER A 352 2.91 5.66 -2.92
C SER A 352 2.16 5.79 -4.25
N TRP A 353 2.87 5.39 -5.30
CA TRP A 353 2.55 5.14 -6.72
C TRP A 353 1.07 5.22 -7.13
N SER A 354 0.82 5.97 -8.20
CA SER A 354 -0.51 6.19 -8.82
C SER A 354 -1.36 4.91 -8.84
N ASP A 355 -2.62 5.01 -8.37
CA ASP A 355 -3.61 3.92 -8.39
C ASP A 355 -4.03 3.48 -9.82
N TYR A 356 -3.50 4.13 -10.86
CA TYR A 356 -3.79 3.88 -12.27
C TYR A 356 -2.56 3.34 -13.01
N VAL A 357 -2.77 2.64 -14.12
CA VAL A 357 -1.70 2.07 -14.95
C VAL A 357 -1.40 2.95 -16.16
N ARG A 358 -0.16 2.88 -16.65
CA ARG A 358 0.31 3.60 -17.84
C ARG A 358 0.79 2.63 -18.92
N GLY A 359 0.92 3.09 -20.15
CA GLY A 359 1.39 2.30 -21.29
C GLY A 359 0.24 1.72 -22.12
N SER A 360 0.55 0.68 -22.91
CA SER A 360 -0.40 0.15 -23.92
C SER A 360 -1.65 -0.47 -23.28
N ALA A 361 -2.83 0.01 -23.68
CA ALA A 361 -4.10 -0.58 -23.28
C ALA A 361 -4.25 -2.04 -23.75
N VAL A 362 -3.70 -2.37 -24.92
CA VAL A 362 -3.68 -3.73 -25.48
C VAL A 362 -2.86 -4.65 -24.58
N TYR A 363 -1.70 -4.19 -24.12
CA TYR A 363 -0.85 -4.92 -23.19
C TYR A 363 -1.60 -5.26 -21.90
N TRP A 364 -2.26 -4.27 -21.28
CA TRP A 364 -2.97 -4.48 -20.03
C TRP A 364 -4.22 -5.35 -20.18
N ALA A 365 -4.97 -5.21 -21.28
CA ALA A 365 -6.08 -6.10 -21.61
C ALA A 365 -5.61 -7.57 -21.71
N ALA A 366 -4.45 -7.80 -22.34
CA ALA A 366 -3.84 -9.13 -22.45
C ALA A 366 -3.37 -9.67 -21.09
N SER A 367 -2.69 -8.83 -20.31
CA SER A 367 -2.15 -9.18 -18.99
C SER A 367 -3.23 -9.54 -17.97
N GLN A 368 -4.44 -8.97 -18.10
CA GLN A 368 -5.56 -9.19 -17.17
C GLN A 368 -6.64 -10.15 -17.68
N GLY A 369 -6.53 -10.65 -18.92
CA GLY A 369 -7.46 -11.66 -19.44
C GLY A 369 -8.74 -11.11 -20.08
N HIS A 370 -8.78 -9.83 -20.46
CA HIS A 370 -9.97 -9.21 -21.06
C HIS A 370 -9.99 -9.35 -22.59
N LEU A 371 -10.40 -10.52 -23.10
CA LEU A 371 -10.38 -10.84 -24.54
C LEU A 371 -11.27 -9.93 -25.39
N GLU A 372 -12.48 -9.59 -24.92
CA GLU A 372 -13.40 -8.71 -25.67
C GLU A 372 -12.79 -7.31 -25.85
N ILE A 373 -12.18 -6.78 -24.79
CA ILE A 373 -11.47 -5.49 -24.83
C ILE A 373 -10.27 -5.58 -25.76
N LEU A 374 -9.49 -6.66 -25.70
CA LEU A 374 -8.35 -6.89 -26.57
C LEU A 374 -8.76 -6.88 -28.06
N GLN A 375 -9.81 -7.62 -28.41
CA GLN A 375 -10.34 -7.71 -29.77
C GLN A 375 -10.85 -6.34 -30.25
N LEU A 376 -11.53 -5.60 -29.38
CA LEU A 376 -12.01 -4.25 -29.67
C LEU A 376 -10.86 -3.28 -29.96
N LEU A 377 -9.81 -3.28 -29.12
CA LEU A 377 -8.65 -2.40 -29.30
C LEU A 377 -7.90 -2.72 -30.60
N VAL A 378 -7.69 -4.01 -30.89
CA VAL A 378 -7.10 -4.47 -32.15
C VAL A 378 -7.92 -4.03 -33.36
N ALA A 379 -9.25 -4.19 -33.30
CA ALA A 379 -10.15 -3.80 -34.39
C ALA A 379 -10.12 -2.28 -34.67
N ARG A 380 -9.79 -1.46 -33.67
CA ARG A 380 -9.61 -0.01 -33.79
C ARG A 380 -8.20 0.40 -34.22
N GLY A 381 -7.31 -0.56 -34.50
CA GLY A 381 -5.97 -0.30 -35.06
C GLY A 381 -4.86 -0.13 -34.02
N HIS A 382 -5.10 -0.45 -32.74
CA HIS A 382 -4.03 -0.42 -31.73
C HIS A 382 -3.04 -1.57 -31.95
N GLU A 383 -1.74 -1.24 -31.95
CA GLU A 383 -0.68 -2.23 -32.17
C GLU A 383 -0.59 -3.26 -31.04
N MET A 384 -0.42 -4.52 -31.41
CA MET A 384 -0.25 -5.62 -30.47
C MET A 384 1.23 -5.78 -30.12
N PRO A 385 1.65 -5.54 -28.86
CA PRO A 385 3.04 -5.73 -28.48
C PRO A 385 3.37 -7.23 -28.40
N PRO A 386 4.58 -7.67 -28.80
CA PRO A 386 4.99 -9.06 -28.71
C PRO A 386 5.11 -9.57 -27.27
N THR A 387 5.20 -8.65 -26.29
CA THR A 387 5.21 -8.98 -24.86
C THR A 387 3.84 -9.39 -24.33
N ALA A 388 2.74 -9.07 -25.02
CA ALA A 388 1.37 -9.44 -24.60
C ALA A 388 1.20 -10.96 -24.45
N MET A 389 1.79 -11.74 -25.37
CA MET A 389 1.78 -13.20 -25.30
C MET A 389 2.46 -13.72 -24.03
N ASN A 390 3.58 -13.11 -23.61
CA ASN A 390 4.32 -13.53 -22.43
C ASN A 390 3.51 -13.29 -21.15
N GLU A 391 2.85 -12.13 -21.04
CA GLU A 391 2.01 -11.77 -19.90
C GLU A 391 0.75 -12.64 -19.82
N ALA A 392 0.11 -12.91 -20.95
CA ALA A 392 -1.04 -13.81 -21.01
C ALA A 392 -0.67 -15.23 -20.55
N VAL A 393 0.53 -15.72 -20.93
CA VAL A 393 1.06 -17.01 -20.48
C VAL A 393 1.36 -16.98 -18.98
N GLU A 394 2.08 -15.95 -18.52
CA GLU A 394 2.48 -15.81 -17.12
C GLU A 394 1.25 -15.70 -16.17
N ASN A 395 0.18 -15.00 -16.57
CA ASN A 395 -1.01 -14.82 -15.73
C ASN A 395 -2.10 -15.89 -15.95
N GLY A 396 -1.91 -16.82 -16.90
CA GLY A 396 -2.80 -17.97 -17.08
C GLY A 396 -4.00 -17.73 -18.01
N HIS A 397 -3.95 -16.74 -18.89
CA HIS A 397 -5.06 -16.35 -19.76
C HIS A 397 -5.07 -17.16 -21.07
N LEU A 398 -5.52 -18.42 -21.00
CA LEU A 398 -5.56 -19.38 -22.12
C LEU A 398 -6.27 -18.84 -23.37
N HIS A 399 -7.42 -18.19 -23.19
CA HIS A 399 -8.25 -17.66 -24.28
C HIS A 399 -7.57 -16.51 -25.03
N ILE A 400 -6.87 -15.62 -24.32
CA ILE A 400 -6.05 -14.57 -24.93
C ILE A 400 -4.86 -15.18 -25.65
N MET A 401 -4.13 -16.09 -25.01
CA MET A 401 -2.99 -16.76 -25.60
C MET A 401 -3.37 -17.49 -26.90
N ARG A 402 -4.50 -18.21 -26.93
CA ARG A 402 -5.02 -18.85 -28.14
C ARG A 402 -5.25 -17.84 -29.25
N HIS A 403 -5.94 -16.75 -28.93
CA HIS A 403 -6.22 -15.70 -29.90
C HIS A 403 -4.94 -15.06 -30.45
N LEU A 404 -3.96 -14.76 -29.59
CA LEU A 404 -2.66 -14.19 -29.98
C LEU A 404 -1.84 -15.16 -30.84
N HIS A 405 -1.86 -16.45 -30.51
CA HIS A 405 -1.17 -17.48 -31.28
C HIS A 405 -1.81 -17.66 -32.66
N GLU A 406 -3.13 -17.84 -32.72
CA GLU A 406 -3.86 -18.13 -33.98
C GLU A 406 -3.97 -16.92 -34.91
N SER A 407 -4.14 -15.72 -34.37
CA SER A 407 -4.42 -14.52 -35.18
C SER A 407 -3.18 -13.72 -35.54
N PHE A 408 -2.14 -13.75 -34.70
CA PHE A 408 -0.94 -12.92 -34.85
C PHE A 408 0.37 -13.71 -34.95
N ASP A 409 0.30 -15.05 -34.92
CA ASP A 409 1.47 -15.92 -34.88
C ASP A 409 2.46 -15.56 -33.76
N GLN A 410 1.96 -14.98 -32.65
CA GLN A 410 2.83 -14.60 -31.54
C GLN A 410 3.33 -15.83 -30.79
N ARG A 411 4.58 -15.75 -30.33
CA ARG A 411 5.28 -16.82 -29.62
C ARG A 411 5.71 -16.31 -28.25
N CYS A 412 5.72 -17.23 -27.28
CA CYS A 412 6.11 -16.95 -25.91
C CYS A 412 7.61 -17.14 -25.70
N ASN A 413 8.20 -16.41 -24.76
CA ASN A 413 9.59 -16.59 -24.37
C ASN A 413 9.73 -17.69 -23.31
N ARG A 414 10.94 -18.25 -23.16
CA ARG A 414 11.20 -19.36 -22.20
C ARG A 414 10.82 -19.00 -20.76
N ARG A 415 11.00 -17.73 -20.37
CA ARG A 415 10.72 -17.23 -19.03
C ARG A 415 9.22 -17.32 -18.70
N SER A 416 8.36 -16.87 -19.61
CA SER A 416 6.91 -16.88 -19.42
C SER A 416 6.34 -18.29 -19.17
N ILE A 417 6.87 -19.31 -19.86
CA ILE A 417 6.46 -20.71 -19.68
C ILE A 417 6.84 -21.21 -18.29
N VAL A 418 8.06 -20.88 -17.83
CA VAL A 418 8.53 -21.23 -16.49
C VAL A 418 7.66 -20.55 -15.42
N ASP A 419 7.37 -19.26 -15.59
CA ASP A 419 6.53 -18.51 -14.65
C ASP A 419 5.11 -19.10 -14.61
N ALA A 420 4.56 -19.54 -15.74
CA ALA A 420 3.29 -20.27 -15.81
C ALA A 420 3.33 -21.61 -15.04
N VAL A 421 4.44 -22.37 -15.13
CA VAL A 421 4.63 -23.62 -14.35
C VAL A 421 4.69 -23.32 -12.85
N LEU A 422 5.39 -22.25 -12.45
CA LEU A 422 5.54 -21.86 -11.04
C LEU A 422 4.23 -21.33 -10.44
N LYS A 423 3.40 -20.63 -11.24
CA LYS A 423 2.05 -20.17 -10.86
C LYS A 423 0.97 -21.26 -11.01
N HIS A 424 1.34 -22.48 -11.40
CA HIS A 424 0.46 -23.64 -11.53
C HIS A 424 -0.62 -23.53 -12.63
N GLN A 425 -0.33 -22.85 -13.75
CA GLN A 425 -1.26 -22.65 -14.87
C GLN A 425 -1.25 -23.83 -15.85
N ILE A 426 -1.93 -24.93 -15.50
CA ILE A 426 -1.86 -26.21 -16.24
C ILE A 426 -2.36 -26.09 -17.68
N ASP A 427 -3.51 -25.45 -17.90
CA ASP A 427 -4.13 -25.41 -19.23
C ASP A 427 -3.30 -24.58 -20.23
N VAL A 428 -2.69 -23.51 -19.73
CA VAL A 428 -1.75 -22.70 -20.51
C VAL A 428 -0.51 -23.51 -20.84
N VAL A 429 0.10 -24.17 -19.84
CA VAL A 429 1.29 -25.01 -20.07
C VAL A 429 0.98 -26.14 -21.05
N ALA A 430 -0.15 -26.82 -20.91
CA ALA A 430 -0.56 -27.90 -21.82
C ALA A 430 -0.68 -27.40 -23.26
N TYR A 431 -1.32 -26.25 -23.47
CA TYR A 431 -1.50 -25.67 -24.81
C TYR A 431 -0.20 -25.15 -25.40
N VAL A 432 0.63 -24.44 -24.61
CA VAL A 432 1.95 -23.97 -25.04
C VAL A 432 2.76 -25.15 -25.53
N LEU A 433 2.83 -26.22 -24.70
CA LEU A 433 3.57 -27.45 -24.96
C LEU A 433 3.08 -28.22 -26.18
N SER A 434 1.77 -28.35 -26.38
CA SER A 434 1.20 -29.11 -27.50
C SER A 434 1.33 -28.41 -28.86
N HIS A 435 1.42 -27.08 -28.87
CA HIS A 435 1.46 -26.28 -30.11
C HIS A 435 2.85 -25.71 -30.42
N HIS A 436 3.88 -26.07 -29.65
CA HIS A 436 5.25 -25.58 -29.85
C HIS A 436 5.37 -24.04 -29.87
N CYS A 437 4.57 -23.34 -29.06
CA CYS A 437 4.47 -21.87 -29.04
C CYS A 437 5.75 -21.14 -28.56
N TRP A 438 6.87 -21.84 -28.38
CA TRP A 438 8.15 -21.33 -27.88
C TRP A 438 9.33 -21.55 -28.85
N GLN A 439 9.15 -22.34 -29.91
CA GLN A 439 10.19 -22.60 -30.91
C GLN A 439 10.22 -21.49 -31.98
N ARG A 440 11.42 -21.00 -32.32
CA ARG A 440 11.65 -20.19 -33.52
C ARG A 440 11.91 -21.16 -34.66
N GLY A 441 11.38 -20.91 -35.86
CA GLY A 441 11.43 -21.87 -36.97
C GLY A 441 12.80 -22.13 -37.63
N SER A 442 13.92 -22.16 -36.89
CA SER A 442 15.28 -22.34 -37.43
C SER A 442 15.95 -23.65 -36.95
N PRO A 443 15.84 -24.75 -37.72
CA PRO A 443 16.14 -26.12 -37.28
C PRO A 443 17.61 -26.43 -36.92
N MET A 444 18.55 -25.51 -37.09
CA MET A 444 19.99 -25.75 -36.86
C MET A 444 20.50 -25.30 -35.48
N LEU A 445 19.75 -24.45 -34.78
CA LEU A 445 20.05 -24.00 -33.40
C LEU A 445 19.05 -24.58 -32.38
N ASP A 446 18.01 -25.27 -32.86
CA ASP A 446 16.84 -25.64 -32.06
C ASP A 446 17.13 -26.77 -31.05
N ASP A 447 18.08 -27.66 -31.32
CA ASP A 447 18.36 -28.81 -30.44
C ASP A 447 18.94 -28.37 -29.08
N GLU A 448 19.94 -27.48 -29.09
CA GLU A 448 20.54 -26.95 -27.85
C GLU A 448 19.55 -26.05 -27.07
N GLU A 449 18.76 -25.25 -27.79
CA GLU A 449 17.75 -24.37 -27.19
C GLU A 449 16.59 -25.15 -26.55
N SER A 450 16.19 -26.25 -27.19
CA SER A 450 15.15 -27.17 -26.73
C SER A 450 15.59 -27.88 -25.43
N ASP A 451 16.83 -28.38 -25.39
CA ASP A 451 17.40 -29.03 -24.21
C ASP A 451 17.50 -28.09 -23.00
N ILE A 452 17.90 -26.83 -23.23
CA ILE A 452 17.96 -25.81 -22.20
C ILE A 452 16.55 -25.52 -21.64
N THR A 453 15.56 -25.42 -22.52
CA THR A 453 14.16 -25.15 -22.16
C THR A 453 13.58 -26.31 -21.35
N LEU A 454 13.79 -27.54 -21.82
CA LEU A 454 13.42 -28.76 -21.12
C LEU A 454 13.98 -28.81 -19.69
N HIS A 455 15.30 -28.60 -19.54
CA HIS A 455 15.94 -28.68 -18.22
C HIS A 455 15.38 -27.63 -17.26
N MET A 456 15.10 -26.41 -17.74
CA MET A 456 14.44 -25.38 -16.92
C MET A 456 13.03 -25.79 -16.50
N LEU A 457 12.23 -26.34 -17.40
CA LEU A 457 10.86 -26.79 -17.10
C LEU A 457 10.84 -27.96 -16.12
N LEU A 458 11.74 -28.93 -16.25
CA LEU A 458 11.85 -30.05 -15.31
C LEU A 458 12.22 -29.60 -13.89
N VAL A 459 13.13 -28.62 -13.76
CA VAL A 459 13.48 -28.06 -12.46
C VAL A 459 12.33 -27.22 -11.87
N ALA A 460 11.64 -26.44 -12.71
CA ALA A 460 10.49 -25.64 -12.30
C ALA A 460 9.30 -26.50 -11.86
N THR A 461 9.02 -27.61 -12.56
CA THR A 461 7.97 -28.58 -12.18
C THR A 461 8.29 -29.29 -10.88
N ALA A 462 9.56 -29.71 -10.66
CA ALA A 462 9.97 -30.30 -9.39
C ALA A 462 9.83 -29.31 -8.21
N ARG A 463 10.04 -28.01 -8.48
CA ARG A 463 9.78 -26.94 -7.52
C ARG A 463 8.29 -26.69 -7.28
N SER A 464 7.43 -26.78 -8.29
CA SER A 464 6.00 -26.55 -8.15
C SER A 464 5.28 -27.76 -7.52
N GLY A 465 5.86 -28.95 -7.64
CA GLY A 465 5.38 -30.18 -7.01
C GLY A 465 4.15 -30.80 -7.69
N ARG A 466 3.77 -30.35 -8.89
CA ARG A 466 2.64 -30.88 -9.66
C ARG A 466 3.10 -32.00 -10.60
N LEU A 467 2.63 -33.23 -10.35
CA LEU A 467 2.92 -34.38 -11.20
C LEU A 467 2.28 -34.25 -12.58
N ASP A 468 1.07 -33.69 -12.67
CA ASP A 468 0.35 -33.46 -13.93
C ASP A 468 1.19 -32.63 -14.92
N ILE A 469 1.87 -31.58 -14.42
CA ILE A 469 2.74 -30.74 -15.27
C ILE A 469 4.02 -31.48 -15.65
N LEU A 470 4.56 -32.32 -14.76
CA LEU A 470 5.70 -33.17 -15.08
C LEU A 470 5.35 -34.13 -16.23
N GLU A 471 4.19 -34.78 -16.18
CA GLU A 471 3.69 -35.66 -17.24
C GLU A 471 3.50 -34.91 -18.56
N LEU A 472 2.95 -33.69 -18.53
CA LEU A 472 2.81 -32.84 -19.72
C LEU A 472 4.16 -32.49 -20.35
N VAL A 473 5.15 -32.10 -19.53
CA VAL A 473 6.52 -31.81 -20.02
C VAL A 473 7.15 -33.07 -20.62
N CYS A 474 6.99 -34.23 -19.98
CA CYS A 474 7.52 -35.49 -20.50
C CYS A 474 6.81 -35.98 -21.77
N GLY A 475 5.54 -35.60 -21.97
CA GLY A 475 4.82 -35.88 -23.21
C GLY A 475 5.26 -34.97 -24.37
N ALA A 476 5.57 -33.69 -24.07
CA ALA A 476 5.93 -32.70 -25.07
C ALA A 476 7.37 -32.84 -25.59
N PHE A 477 8.28 -33.31 -24.73
CA PHE A 477 9.63 -33.69 -25.11
C PHE A 477 9.72 -35.21 -24.97
N PRO A 478 9.82 -36.00 -26.07
CA PRO A 478 9.74 -37.47 -26.04
C PRO A 478 10.97 -38.08 -25.36
N ILE A 479 11.06 -37.91 -24.05
CA ILE A 479 12.17 -38.29 -23.19
C ILE A 479 11.72 -39.48 -22.36
N HIS A 480 12.53 -40.53 -22.38
CA HIS A 480 12.39 -41.63 -21.45
C HIS A 480 13.18 -41.32 -20.17
N LEU A 481 12.52 -40.73 -19.17
CA LEU A 481 13.05 -40.70 -17.81
C LEU A 481 13.25 -42.15 -17.32
N PRO A 482 14.45 -42.57 -16.83
CA PRO A 482 15.64 -41.78 -16.43
C PRO A 482 16.86 -41.81 -17.37
N THR A 483 16.83 -42.52 -18.50
CA THR A 483 18.05 -42.87 -19.26
C THR A 483 18.68 -41.73 -20.05
N GLN A 484 17.97 -40.62 -20.28
CA GLN A 484 18.42 -39.51 -21.12
C GLN A 484 18.76 -38.21 -20.36
N LEU A 485 18.51 -38.13 -19.05
CA LEU A 485 18.72 -36.89 -18.29
C LEU A 485 20.11 -36.82 -17.63
N PRO A 486 20.81 -35.67 -17.70
CA PRO A 486 22.04 -35.47 -16.96
C PRO A 486 21.85 -35.66 -15.46
N ARG A 487 22.79 -36.36 -14.79
CA ARG A 487 22.80 -36.59 -13.32
C ARG A 487 22.60 -35.30 -12.51
N ARG A 488 23.13 -34.19 -13.01
CA ARG A 488 23.01 -32.88 -12.38
C ARG A 488 21.58 -32.32 -12.39
N VAL A 489 20.82 -32.57 -13.46
CA VAL A 489 19.42 -32.12 -13.60
C VAL A 489 18.52 -32.94 -12.67
N SER A 490 18.69 -34.27 -12.66
CA SER A 490 17.94 -35.16 -11.76
C SER A 490 18.21 -34.88 -10.28
N GLU A 491 19.48 -34.66 -9.90
CA GLU A 491 19.83 -34.25 -8.54
C GLU A 491 19.20 -32.88 -8.18
N ARG A 492 19.23 -31.91 -9.10
CA ARG A 492 18.62 -30.58 -8.86
C ARG A 492 17.10 -30.66 -8.71
N MET A 493 16.41 -31.51 -9.47
CA MET A 493 14.98 -31.77 -9.29
C MET A 493 14.69 -32.32 -7.88
N MET A 494 15.49 -33.29 -7.42
CA MET A 494 15.36 -33.85 -6.07
C MET A 494 15.57 -32.78 -4.98
N ILE A 495 16.60 -31.93 -5.13
CA ILE A 495 16.88 -30.81 -4.20
C ILE A 495 15.70 -29.84 -4.13
N ARG A 496 15.11 -29.45 -5.28
CA ARG A 496 13.98 -28.52 -5.33
C ARG A 496 12.72 -29.13 -4.70
N ALA A 497 12.37 -30.37 -5.06
CA ALA A 497 11.22 -31.06 -4.46
C ALA A 497 11.36 -31.17 -2.92
N ALA A 498 12.56 -31.46 -2.42
CA ALA A 498 12.86 -31.55 -0.99
C ALA A 498 12.81 -30.18 -0.28
N SER A 499 13.37 -29.13 -0.89
CA SER A 499 13.41 -27.76 -0.33
C SER A 499 12.02 -27.16 -0.13
N TYR A 500 11.12 -27.36 -1.10
CA TYR A 500 9.74 -26.86 -1.06
C TYR A 500 8.78 -27.80 -0.32
N GLY A 501 9.21 -29.02 0.00
CA GLY A 501 8.44 -29.95 0.83
C GLY A 501 7.43 -30.79 0.05
N HIS A 502 7.59 -30.94 -1.27
CA HIS A 502 6.69 -31.70 -2.13
C HIS A 502 6.98 -33.20 -2.04
N LEU A 503 6.42 -33.85 -1.02
CA LEU A 503 6.65 -35.28 -0.76
C LEU A 503 6.21 -36.18 -1.91
N GLY A 504 5.03 -35.92 -2.52
CA GLY A 504 4.52 -36.73 -3.64
C GLY A 504 5.41 -36.66 -4.88
N MET A 505 5.90 -35.45 -5.21
CA MET A 505 6.88 -35.25 -6.27
C MET A 505 8.19 -36.00 -5.96
N LEU A 506 8.71 -35.86 -4.74
CA LEU A 506 9.94 -36.55 -4.33
C LEU A 506 9.82 -38.08 -4.37
N GLN A 507 8.67 -38.62 -3.96
CA GLN A 507 8.37 -40.05 -4.05
C GLN A 507 8.29 -40.53 -5.50
N HIS A 508 7.66 -39.75 -6.38
CA HIS A 508 7.58 -40.07 -7.79
C HIS A 508 8.98 -40.07 -8.44
N LEU A 509 9.77 -39.01 -8.22
CA LEU A 509 11.14 -38.92 -8.73
C LEU A 509 12.03 -40.07 -8.23
N HIS A 510 11.87 -40.49 -6.98
CA HIS A 510 12.65 -41.61 -6.43
C HIS A 510 12.14 -42.99 -6.91
N ASN A 511 10.86 -43.28 -6.74
CA ASN A 511 10.29 -44.62 -6.93
C ASN A 511 9.99 -44.93 -8.39
N VAL A 512 9.53 -43.92 -9.16
CA VAL A 512 9.12 -44.09 -10.55
C VAL A 512 10.28 -43.75 -11.48
N CYS A 513 10.91 -42.58 -11.28
CA CYS A 513 12.04 -42.18 -12.12
C CYS A 513 13.38 -42.80 -11.67
N GLY A 514 13.46 -43.47 -10.51
CA GLY A 514 14.69 -44.11 -10.05
C GLY A 514 15.81 -43.14 -9.68
N PHE A 515 15.50 -41.86 -9.42
CA PHE A 515 16.51 -40.87 -9.06
C PHE A 515 17.07 -41.15 -7.66
N LYS A 516 18.39 -41.16 -7.58
CA LYS A 516 19.14 -41.31 -6.34
C LYS A 516 19.06 -40.03 -5.51
N TRP A 517 18.94 -40.19 -4.19
CA TRP A 517 18.96 -39.06 -3.26
C TRP A 517 20.38 -38.87 -2.70
N THR A 518 20.77 -37.62 -2.47
CA THR A 518 22.13 -37.25 -2.03
C THR A 518 22.08 -36.49 -0.70
N SER A 519 23.23 -36.35 -0.03
CA SER A 519 23.34 -35.59 1.24
C SER A 519 22.86 -34.14 1.10
N VAL A 520 23.05 -33.54 -0.08
CA VAL A 520 22.61 -32.20 -0.45
C VAL A 520 21.07 -32.09 -0.44
N VAL A 521 20.34 -33.12 -0.87
CA VAL A 521 18.86 -33.16 -0.80
C VAL A 521 18.37 -33.12 0.65
N GLN A 522 19.04 -33.85 1.55
CA GLN A 522 18.73 -33.86 2.97
C GLN A 522 19.01 -32.50 3.62
N GLU A 523 20.16 -31.90 3.33
CA GLU A 523 20.53 -30.57 3.83
C GLU A 523 19.51 -29.49 3.40
N ALA A 524 19.05 -29.54 2.14
CA ALA A 524 17.96 -28.68 1.64
C ALA A 524 16.71 -28.73 2.52
N ALA A 525 16.28 -29.95 2.86
CA ALA A 525 15.11 -30.19 3.69
C ALA A 525 15.33 -29.74 5.14
N ILE A 526 16.55 -29.88 5.68
CA ILE A 526 16.92 -29.40 7.03
C ILE A 526 16.83 -27.87 7.08
N ARG A 527 17.49 -27.16 6.16
CA ARG A 527 17.54 -25.69 6.14
C ARG A 527 16.16 -25.04 6.03
N ARG A 528 15.23 -25.66 5.29
CA ARG A 528 13.84 -25.18 5.12
C ARG A 528 12.85 -25.82 6.11
N GLY A 529 13.31 -26.62 7.07
CA GLY A 529 12.48 -27.20 8.14
C GLY A 529 11.42 -28.21 7.67
N ARG A 530 11.66 -28.96 6.58
CA ARG A 530 10.67 -29.85 5.95
C ARG A 530 10.61 -31.23 6.62
N LYS A 531 9.98 -31.31 7.80
CA LYS A 531 9.89 -32.52 8.65
C LYS A 531 9.36 -33.79 7.94
N LYS A 532 8.34 -33.66 7.08
CA LYS A 532 7.74 -34.80 6.34
C LYS A 532 8.71 -35.41 5.32
N VAL A 533 9.45 -34.55 4.62
CA VAL A 533 10.49 -34.97 3.67
C VAL A 533 11.65 -35.64 4.41
N LEU A 534 12.11 -35.08 5.52
CA LEU A 534 13.18 -35.68 6.33
C LEU A 534 12.80 -37.06 6.85
N ARG A 535 11.56 -37.25 7.31
CA ARG A 535 11.06 -38.56 7.73
C ARG A 535 11.10 -39.56 6.58
N TYR A 536 10.66 -39.15 5.39
CA TYR A 536 10.74 -40.00 4.20
C TYR A 536 12.19 -40.35 3.82
N LEU A 537 13.09 -39.36 3.76
CA LEU A 537 14.51 -39.61 3.46
C LEU A 537 15.15 -40.55 4.49
N SER A 538 14.77 -40.47 5.77
CA SER A 538 15.28 -41.40 6.79
C SER A 538 14.80 -42.84 6.63
N THR A 539 13.71 -43.06 5.87
CA THR A 539 13.28 -44.42 5.48
C THR A 539 14.05 -44.96 4.28
N LEU A 540 14.79 -44.10 3.56
CA LEU A 540 15.60 -44.50 2.42
C LEU A 540 17.01 -44.92 2.90
N GLY A 541 17.65 -45.82 2.14
CA GLY A 541 19.02 -46.29 2.39
C GLY A 541 20.09 -45.20 2.23
N PRO A 542 21.39 -45.52 2.33
CA PRO A 542 22.46 -44.51 2.39
C PRO A 542 22.43 -43.54 1.20
N ALA A 543 22.74 -42.27 1.48
CA ALA A 543 22.80 -41.20 0.48
C ALA A 543 23.89 -41.47 -0.56
N ASP A 544 23.59 -41.15 -1.81
CA ASP A 544 24.56 -41.29 -2.90
C ASP A 544 25.52 -40.10 -2.97
N THR A 545 26.60 -40.28 -3.74
CA THR A 545 27.58 -39.21 -3.98
C THR A 545 26.93 -38.02 -4.71
N SER A 546 27.12 -36.81 -4.18
CA SER A 546 26.61 -35.58 -4.77
C SER A 546 27.50 -35.08 -5.92
N VAL A 547 26.90 -34.49 -6.95
CA VAL A 547 27.62 -33.72 -7.98
C VAL A 547 27.79 -32.25 -7.54
N TYR A 548 27.06 -31.82 -6.51
CA TYR A 548 27.11 -30.48 -5.93
C TYR A 548 27.86 -30.45 -4.59
N ASP A 549 28.52 -29.32 -4.30
CA ASP A 549 29.11 -29.06 -2.99
C ASP A 549 28.02 -28.60 -1.98
N VAL A 550 28.15 -29.03 -0.73
CA VAL A 550 27.20 -28.76 0.36
C VAL A 550 27.19 -27.26 0.74
N ASP A 551 28.28 -26.56 0.47
CA ASP A 551 28.48 -25.14 0.80
C ASP A 551 28.01 -24.16 -0.28
N ASP A 552 27.54 -24.65 -1.43
CA ASP A 552 27.07 -23.79 -2.52
C ASP A 552 25.74 -23.12 -2.16
N ARG A 553 25.82 -21.88 -1.65
CA ARG A 553 24.67 -21.13 -1.14
C ARG A 553 23.62 -20.79 -2.21
N ASP A 554 23.98 -20.82 -3.49
CA ASP A 554 23.10 -20.40 -4.59
C ASP A 554 22.12 -21.50 -5.02
N LEU A 555 22.45 -22.78 -4.79
CA LEU A 555 21.58 -23.93 -5.06
C LEU A 555 20.26 -23.87 -4.29
N TRP A 556 20.25 -23.21 -3.13
CA TRP A 556 19.11 -23.15 -2.21
C TRP A 556 18.27 -21.88 -2.33
N ARG A 557 18.79 -20.86 -3.03
CA ARG A 557 18.09 -19.58 -3.28
C ARG A 557 16.99 -19.74 -4.31
N GLU A 558 16.07 -18.76 -4.34
CA GLU A 558 14.79 -18.89 -5.04
C GLU A 558 14.81 -18.46 -6.52
N MET A 559 15.91 -17.91 -7.07
CA MET A 559 15.89 -17.37 -8.45
C MET A 559 17.18 -17.53 -9.28
N ASN A 560 18.27 -18.07 -8.75
CA ASN A 560 19.57 -18.06 -9.47
C ASN A 560 19.68 -19.05 -10.65
N ASP A 561 18.65 -19.85 -10.93
CA ASP A 561 18.67 -20.77 -12.08
C ASP A 561 18.32 -20.07 -13.42
N PHE A 562 17.90 -18.81 -13.41
CA PHE A 562 17.35 -18.12 -14.58
C PHE A 562 18.27 -17.06 -15.21
N ILE A 563 19.35 -16.63 -14.53
CA ILE A 563 20.28 -15.58 -15.01
C ILE A 563 21.64 -16.20 -15.33
N VAL A 564 21.64 -17.10 -16.29
CA VAL A 564 22.83 -17.91 -16.53
C VAL A 564 22.96 -18.27 -18.00
N SER A 565 24.05 -17.87 -18.65
CA SER A 565 24.42 -18.44 -19.94
C SER A 565 24.85 -19.90 -19.72
N MET A 566 24.20 -20.82 -20.42
CA MET A 566 24.59 -22.22 -20.41
C MET A 566 25.70 -22.40 -21.43
N THR A 567 26.93 -22.65 -20.99
CA THR A 567 28.06 -22.95 -21.88
C THR A 567 28.46 -24.41 -21.72
N VAL A 568 28.63 -25.13 -22.82
CA VAL A 568 29.21 -26.47 -22.80
C VAL A 568 30.68 -26.35 -22.38
N VAL A 569 31.05 -26.96 -21.27
CA VAL A 569 32.45 -27.08 -20.84
C VAL A 569 32.69 -28.54 -20.48
N ASP A 570 33.68 -29.15 -21.14
CA ASP A 570 34.05 -30.56 -21.00
C ASP A 570 32.88 -31.53 -21.31
N GLY A 571 32.10 -31.26 -22.36
CA GLY A 571 30.96 -32.10 -22.74
C GLY A 571 29.75 -32.01 -21.79
N HIS A 572 29.76 -31.04 -20.87
CA HIS A 572 28.69 -30.83 -19.90
C HIS A 572 28.22 -29.37 -19.87
N TRP A 573 26.91 -29.19 -19.85
CA TRP A 573 26.30 -27.87 -19.74
C TRP A 573 26.61 -27.23 -18.37
N ARG A 574 27.34 -26.12 -18.38
CA ARG A 574 27.63 -25.31 -17.19
C ARG A 574 26.77 -24.07 -17.18
N ALA A 575 26.18 -23.83 -16.02
CA ALA A 575 25.55 -22.57 -15.70
C ALA A 575 26.62 -21.54 -15.28
N ARG A 576 26.85 -20.49 -16.09
CA ARG A 576 27.66 -19.31 -15.72
C ARG A 576 26.79 -18.09 -15.38
N SER A 577 26.94 -17.51 -14.19
CA SER A 577 26.34 -16.21 -13.82
C SER A 577 26.73 -15.13 -14.83
N MET A 578 25.77 -14.31 -15.30
CA MET A 578 26.05 -13.20 -16.24
C MET A 578 26.89 -12.06 -15.63
N TYR A 579 27.17 -12.08 -14.33
CA TYR A 579 28.07 -11.14 -13.69
C TYR A 579 29.40 -11.83 -13.39
N ASN A 580 30.36 -11.64 -14.29
CA ASN A 580 31.79 -11.70 -13.99
C ASN A 580 32.49 -10.54 -14.70
#